data_AF-A0A5C3NWH0-F1
#
_entry.id   AF-A0A5C3NWH0-F1
#
_cell.length_a   1.000
_cell.length_b   1.000
_cell.length_c   1.000
_cell.angle_alpha   90.00
_cell.angle_beta   90.00
_cell.angle_gamma   90.00
#
_symmetry.space_group_name_H-M   'P 1'
#
loop_
_entity.id
_entity.type
_entity.pdbx_description
1 polymer ?
#
loop_
_entity_poly.entity_id
_entity_poly.type
_entity_poly.pdbx_seq_one_letter_code
_entity_poly.pdbx_strand_id
1 'polypeptide(L)'
;MAVRLYKTPHVRAQLLYGDRRFQTDRCFPFIVFNQDQIRSSAQGGYLLTARKNFSHVADKILALDRTALQSLIDRSTNGTYVQPETPAEKACFELMTFVDHVAGHVSGSHTARKYQRNEIKSLIYAIGVPVFFVTFAPADYKNPLCLSYCGQDIDLMSTTPALPDRNARLRAIATNPVGAARFFHKVVDLFTSKILRVGQDRPGLFGPTEAYYGTVE
;
A
#
# COMPACT_ATOMS: atom_id res chain seq x y z
N MET A 1 25.70 -8.70 24.84
CA MET A 1 24.23 -8.58 24.65
C MET A 1 23.97 -8.07 23.24
N ALA A 2 23.42 -8.89 22.34
CA ALA A 2 23.05 -8.43 21.00
C ALA A 2 21.65 -7.81 21.06
N VAL A 3 21.54 -6.50 20.92
CA VAL A 3 20.25 -5.80 20.84
C VAL A 3 19.64 -6.12 19.48
N ARG A 4 18.55 -6.91 19.47
CA ARG A 4 17.77 -7.18 18.25
C ARG A 4 16.88 -5.97 17.97
N LEU A 5 17.32 -5.11 17.04
CA LEU A 5 16.51 -3.98 16.57
C LEU A 5 15.51 -4.46 15.54
N TYR A 6 14.23 -4.53 15.92
CA TYR A 6 13.15 -4.74 14.96
C TYR A 6 12.92 -3.45 14.15
N LYS A 7 12.96 -3.54 12.81
CA LYS A 7 12.91 -2.37 11.90
C LYS A 7 11.64 -1.54 12.11
N THR A 8 10.46 -2.16 12.14
CA THR A 8 9.19 -1.43 12.22
C THR A 8 9.04 -0.63 13.52
N PRO A 9 9.27 -1.21 14.72
CA PRO A 9 9.31 -0.42 15.96
C PRO A 9 10.36 0.69 15.94
N HIS A 10 11.54 0.45 15.36
CA HIS A 10 12.61 1.44 15.29
C HIS A 10 12.25 2.64 14.39
N VAL A 11 11.77 2.38 13.18
CA VAL A 11 11.27 3.41 12.26
C VAL A 11 10.12 4.18 12.91
N ARG A 12 9.18 3.49 13.56
CA ARG A 12 8.08 4.14 14.28
C ARG A 12 8.60 5.06 15.38
N ALA A 13 9.59 4.63 16.16
CA ALA A 13 10.19 5.45 17.20
C ALA A 13 10.88 6.70 16.63
N GLN A 14 11.57 6.59 15.49
CA GLN A 14 12.16 7.73 14.78
C GLN A 14 11.07 8.68 14.25
N LEU A 15 10.05 8.15 13.58
CA LEU A 15 8.93 8.93 13.10
C LEU A 15 8.12 9.58 14.22
N LEU A 16 8.14 9.04 15.44
CA LEU A 16 7.45 9.62 16.62
C LEU A 16 8.41 10.34 17.57
N TYR A 17 9.63 10.63 17.13
CA TYR A 17 10.62 11.33 17.94
C TYR A 17 10.15 12.75 18.27
N GLY A 18 10.44 13.21 19.49
CA GLY A 18 9.80 14.39 20.08
C GLY A 18 9.98 15.69 19.30
N ASP A 19 11.14 15.89 18.67
CA ASP A 19 11.44 17.09 17.86
C ASP A 19 10.92 17.02 16.41
N ARG A 20 10.30 15.90 16.01
CA ARG A 20 9.74 15.64 14.67
C ARG A 20 10.75 15.72 13.52
N ARG A 21 12.07 15.77 13.77
CA ARG A 21 13.08 15.93 12.71
C ARG A 21 12.99 14.86 11.62
N PHE A 22 12.64 13.62 11.96
CA PHE A 22 12.50 12.53 11.01
C PHE A 22 11.17 12.59 10.24
N GLN A 23 10.16 13.26 10.79
CA GLN A 23 8.88 13.49 10.09
C GLN A 23 9.03 14.55 9.00
N THR A 24 9.84 15.58 9.27
CA THR A 24 10.03 16.74 8.41
C THR A 24 11.26 16.64 7.52
N ASP A 25 12.14 15.68 7.75
CA ASP A 25 13.24 15.37 6.85
C ASP A 25 12.69 14.95 5.48
N ARG A 26 13.21 15.60 4.44
CA ARG A 26 12.73 15.44 3.06
C ARG A 26 12.96 14.03 2.50
N CYS A 27 13.99 13.33 2.98
CA CYS A 27 14.46 12.08 2.41
C CYS A 27 14.13 10.88 3.31
N PHE A 28 14.01 11.07 4.61
CA PHE A 28 13.91 9.98 5.57
C PHE A 28 12.73 9.04 5.29
N PRO A 29 11.47 9.52 5.13
CA PRO A 29 10.35 8.62 4.79
C PRO A 29 10.58 7.87 3.48
N PHE A 30 11.15 8.55 2.48
CA PHE A 30 11.44 7.96 1.17
C PHE A 30 12.52 6.87 1.24
N ILE A 31 13.62 7.12 1.95
CA ILE A 31 14.71 6.15 2.13
C ILE A 31 14.19 4.93 2.89
N VAL A 32 13.45 5.14 3.98
CA VAL A 32 12.91 4.03 4.78
C VAL A 32 11.93 3.19 3.97
N PHE A 33 11.06 3.83 3.19
CA PHE A 33 10.15 3.15 2.26
C PHE A 33 10.91 2.36 1.20
N ASN A 34 11.92 2.95 0.57
CA ASN A 34 12.77 2.29 -0.43
C ASN A 34 13.48 1.06 0.17
N GLN A 35 14.07 1.19 1.35
CA GLN A 35 14.66 0.07 2.07
C GLN A 35 13.64 -1.02 2.41
N ASP A 36 12.37 -0.67 2.58
CA ASP A 36 11.30 -1.64 2.78
C ASP A 36 10.98 -2.39 1.50
N GLN A 37 10.82 -1.67 0.38
CA GLN A 37 10.58 -2.26 -0.92
C GLN A 37 11.73 -3.18 -1.38
N ILE A 38 12.99 -2.75 -1.21
CA ILE A 38 14.17 -3.58 -1.50
C ILE A 38 14.14 -4.86 -0.65
N ARG A 39 13.82 -4.75 0.63
CA ARG A 39 13.75 -5.90 1.53
C ARG A 39 12.64 -6.87 1.12
N SER A 40 11.44 -6.37 0.86
CA SER A 40 10.31 -7.20 0.43
C SER A 40 10.58 -7.89 -0.90
N SER A 41 11.21 -7.18 -1.84
CA SER A 41 11.67 -7.74 -3.11
C SER A 41 12.74 -8.82 -2.90
N ALA A 42 13.75 -8.56 -2.06
CA ALA A 42 14.80 -9.53 -1.75
C ALA A 42 14.26 -10.77 -1.02
N GLN A 43 13.28 -10.60 -0.13
CA GLN A 43 12.59 -11.73 0.51
C GLN A 43 11.81 -12.57 -0.48
N GLY A 44 11.03 -11.93 -1.38
CA GLY A 44 10.33 -12.63 -2.45
C GLY A 44 11.29 -13.39 -3.38
N GLY A 45 12.41 -12.76 -3.74
CA GLY A 45 13.48 -13.39 -4.53
C GLY A 45 14.14 -14.55 -3.79
N TYR A 46 14.45 -14.38 -2.49
CA TYR A 46 15.00 -15.45 -1.67
C TYR A 46 14.05 -16.65 -1.60
N LEU A 47 12.76 -16.43 -1.37
CA LEU A 47 11.75 -17.49 -1.33
C LEU A 47 11.63 -18.24 -2.67
N LEU A 48 11.86 -17.56 -3.80
CA LEU A 48 11.98 -18.24 -5.09
C LEU A 48 13.26 -19.07 -5.20
N THR A 49 14.40 -18.51 -4.80
CA THR A 49 15.70 -19.18 -4.90
C THR A 49 15.86 -20.37 -3.94
N ALA A 50 15.17 -20.32 -2.80
CA ALA A 50 15.18 -21.38 -1.79
C ALA A 50 14.28 -22.59 -2.18
N ARG A 51 13.45 -22.45 -3.22
CA ARG A 51 12.66 -23.57 -3.75
C ARG A 51 13.53 -24.47 -4.61
N LYS A 52 13.25 -25.77 -4.59
CA LYS A 52 13.91 -26.80 -5.42
C LYS A 52 13.88 -26.51 -6.93
N ASN A 53 13.03 -25.58 -7.37
CA ASN A 53 12.82 -25.24 -8.78
C ASN A 53 13.71 -24.06 -9.26
N PHE A 54 14.59 -23.50 -8.44
CA PHE A 54 15.37 -22.32 -8.83
C PHE A 54 16.28 -22.57 -10.05
N SER A 55 16.97 -23.71 -10.11
CA SER A 55 17.79 -24.09 -11.27
C SER A 55 16.96 -24.10 -12.55
N HIS A 56 15.76 -24.69 -12.49
CA HIS A 56 14.83 -24.73 -13.61
C HIS A 56 14.36 -23.33 -14.04
N VAL A 57 14.14 -22.41 -13.11
CA VAL A 57 13.79 -21.01 -13.42
C VAL A 57 14.97 -20.30 -14.08
N ALA A 58 16.19 -20.48 -13.57
CA ALA A 58 17.40 -19.89 -14.16
C ALA A 58 17.62 -20.40 -15.60
N ASP A 59 17.48 -21.70 -15.82
CA ASP A 59 17.58 -22.31 -17.15
C ASP A 59 16.52 -21.75 -18.09
N LYS A 60 15.27 -21.54 -17.63
CA LYS A 60 14.21 -20.91 -18.41
C LYS A 60 14.51 -19.47 -18.79
N ILE A 61 15.10 -18.69 -17.89
CA ILE A 61 15.53 -17.32 -18.18
C ILE A 61 16.61 -17.31 -19.26
N LEU A 62 17.58 -18.23 -19.17
CA LEU A 62 18.67 -18.34 -20.14
C LEU A 62 18.20 -18.86 -21.50
N ALA A 63 17.22 -19.78 -21.51
CA ALA A 63 16.63 -20.37 -22.71
C ALA A 63 15.52 -19.50 -23.34
N LEU A 64 15.28 -18.30 -22.81
CA LEU A 64 14.20 -17.44 -23.29
C LEU A 64 14.45 -16.97 -24.74
N ASP A 65 13.49 -17.21 -25.62
CA ASP A 65 13.51 -16.69 -26.98
C ASP A 65 13.20 -15.18 -26.98
N ARG A 66 14.22 -14.39 -27.31
CA ARG A 66 14.13 -12.93 -27.37
C ARG A 66 13.19 -12.45 -28.46
N THR A 67 13.06 -13.19 -29.56
CA THR A 67 12.18 -12.83 -30.68
C THR A 67 10.72 -13.02 -30.32
N ALA A 68 10.39 -14.13 -29.65
CA ALA A 68 9.06 -14.38 -29.09
C ALA A 68 8.70 -13.33 -28.03
N LEU A 69 9.64 -12.96 -27.15
CA LEU A 69 9.42 -11.89 -26.18
C LEU A 69 9.13 -10.55 -26.85
N GLN A 70 9.90 -10.17 -27.88
CA GLN A 70 9.69 -8.93 -28.62
C GLN A 70 8.32 -8.91 -29.33
N SER A 71 7.94 -10.02 -29.96
CA SER A 71 6.59 -10.19 -30.56
C SER A 71 5.48 -9.95 -29.53
N LEU A 72 5.62 -10.49 -28.32
CA LEU A 72 4.66 -10.26 -27.23
C LEU A 72 4.61 -8.79 -26.80
N ILE A 73 5.76 -8.11 -26.71
CA ILE A 73 5.83 -6.67 -26.38
C ILE A 73 5.12 -5.85 -27.46
N ASP A 74 5.43 -6.09 -28.73
CA ASP A 74 4.86 -5.36 -29.85
C ASP A 74 3.33 -5.53 -29.91
N ARG A 75 2.85 -6.77 -29.72
CA ARG A 75 1.40 -7.08 -29.62
C ARG A 75 0.74 -6.41 -28.41
N SER A 76 1.43 -6.36 -27.26
CA SER A 76 0.89 -5.78 -26.02
C SER A 76 0.81 -4.25 -26.07
N THR A 77 1.63 -3.61 -26.89
CA THR A 77 1.68 -2.14 -27.01
C THR A 77 0.38 -1.55 -27.56
N ASN A 78 -0.39 -2.34 -28.32
CA ASN A 78 -1.69 -1.95 -28.88
C ASN A 78 -2.85 -2.04 -27.87
N GLY A 79 -2.59 -2.37 -26.60
CA GLY A 79 -3.59 -2.43 -25.53
C GLY A 79 -4.55 -3.62 -25.62
N THR A 80 -4.30 -4.55 -26.55
CA THR A 80 -5.09 -5.78 -26.67
C THR A 80 -4.61 -6.85 -25.70
N TYR A 81 -5.55 -7.69 -25.24
CA TYR A 81 -5.22 -8.82 -24.40
C TYR A 81 -4.45 -9.88 -25.22
N VAL A 82 -3.15 -10.00 -24.96
CA VAL A 82 -2.28 -10.93 -25.68
C VAL A 82 -2.40 -12.32 -25.09
N GLN A 83 -2.70 -13.31 -25.94
CA GLN A 83 -2.61 -14.73 -25.60
C GLN A 83 -1.37 -15.34 -26.26
N PRO A 84 -0.66 -16.25 -25.56
CA PRO A 84 0.46 -16.95 -26.14
C PRO A 84 -0.03 -18.00 -27.14
N GLU A 85 0.43 -17.88 -28.38
CA GLU A 85 0.07 -18.75 -29.49
C GLU A 85 1.14 -19.84 -29.69
N THR A 86 2.42 -19.48 -29.53
CA THR A 86 3.54 -20.39 -29.76
C THR A 86 4.07 -21.01 -28.45
N PRO A 87 4.76 -22.17 -28.52
CA PRO A 87 5.43 -22.73 -27.34
C PRO A 87 6.45 -21.77 -26.70
N ALA A 88 7.16 -20.99 -27.52
CA ALA A 88 8.11 -19.98 -27.05
C ALA A 88 7.41 -18.83 -26.30
N GLU A 89 6.25 -18.38 -26.80
CA GLU A 89 5.42 -17.39 -26.10
C GLU A 89 4.86 -17.94 -24.79
N LYS A 90 4.43 -19.22 -24.77
CA LYS A 90 3.98 -19.88 -23.53
C LYS A 90 5.08 -19.93 -22.48
N ALA A 91 6.33 -20.20 -22.88
CA ALA A 91 7.47 -20.16 -21.97
C ALA A 91 7.72 -18.75 -21.41
N CYS A 92 7.54 -17.69 -22.21
CA CYS A 92 7.59 -16.31 -21.73
C CYS A 92 6.52 -16.01 -20.68
N PHE A 93 5.28 -16.45 -20.90
CA PHE A 93 4.18 -16.29 -19.94
C PHE A 93 4.42 -17.06 -18.65
N GLU A 94 4.96 -18.28 -18.75
CA GLU A 94 5.35 -19.04 -17.57
C GLU A 94 6.43 -18.32 -16.77
N LEU A 95 7.42 -17.71 -17.43
CA LEU A 95 8.43 -16.90 -16.76
C LEU A 95 7.79 -15.73 -15.98
N MET A 96 6.79 -15.06 -16.58
CA MET A 96 6.06 -13.97 -15.91
C MET A 96 5.40 -14.43 -14.62
N THR A 97 4.94 -15.68 -14.51
CA THR A 97 4.33 -16.18 -13.26
C THR A 97 5.33 -16.20 -12.10
N PHE A 98 6.62 -16.47 -12.35
CA PHE A 98 7.66 -16.39 -11.34
C PHE A 98 7.97 -14.95 -10.96
N VAL A 99 8.01 -14.04 -11.93
CA VAL A 99 8.21 -12.59 -11.69
C VAL A 99 7.06 -12.02 -10.87
N ASP A 100 5.82 -12.34 -11.23
CA ASP A 100 4.61 -11.99 -10.49
C ASP A 100 4.69 -12.47 -9.04
N HIS A 101 5.19 -13.68 -8.80
CA HIS A 101 5.33 -14.21 -7.44
C HIS A 101 6.25 -13.35 -6.56
N VAL A 102 7.37 -12.84 -7.09
CA VAL A 102 8.22 -11.87 -6.37
C VAL A 102 7.48 -10.57 -6.16
N ALA A 103 6.91 -10.03 -7.23
CA ALA A 103 6.23 -8.75 -7.22
C ALA A 103 5.05 -8.75 -6.24
N GLY A 104 4.38 -9.88 -6.02
CA GLY A 104 3.29 -10.02 -5.05
C GLY A 104 3.67 -9.69 -3.60
N HIS A 105 4.96 -9.77 -3.25
CA HIS A 105 5.46 -9.41 -1.92
C HIS A 105 5.79 -7.91 -1.78
N VAL A 106 5.83 -7.18 -2.90
CA VAL A 106 6.14 -5.76 -2.98
C VAL A 106 4.84 -4.97 -2.88
N SER A 107 4.62 -4.27 -1.77
CA SER A 107 3.41 -3.47 -1.54
C SER A 107 3.21 -2.43 -2.66
N GLY A 108 2.01 -2.39 -3.23
CA GLY A 108 1.65 -1.48 -4.31
C GLY A 108 2.00 -1.98 -5.72
N SER A 109 2.64 -3.15 -5.86
CA SER A 109 2.90 -3.75 -7.17
C SER A 109 1.60 -4.12 -7.92
N HIS A 110 1.71 -4.30 -9.23
CA HIS A 110 0.60 -4.78 -10.05
C HIS A 110 0.06 -6.14 -9.56
N THR A 111 0.95 -7.02 -9.12
CA THR A 111 0.57 -8.34 -8.61
C THR A 111 -0.10 -8.25 -7.24
N ALA A 112 0.37 -7.39 -6.33
CA ALA A 112 -0.30 -7.14 -5.06
C ALA A 112 -1.72 -6.62 -5.27
N ARG A 113 -1.92 -5.67 -6.20
CA ARG A 113 -3.26 -5.19 -6.61
C ARG A 113 -4.14 -6.30 -7.20
N LYS A 114 -3.55 -7.24 -7.95
CA LYS A 114 -4.25 -8.43 -8.47
C LYS A 114 -4.70 -9.34 -7.33
N TYR A 115 -3.89 -9.54 -6.30
CA TYR A 115 -4.26 -10.33 -5.12
C TYR A 115 -5.39 -9.68 -4.32
N GLN A 116 -5.34 -8.36 -4.10
CA GLN A 116 -6.44 -7.63 -3.45
C GLN A 116 -7.77 -7.82 -4.20
N ARG A 117 -7.76 -7.77 -5.54
CA ARG A 117 -8.96 -8.08 -6.34
C ARG A 117 -9.46 -9.50 -6.14
N ASN A 118 -8.57 -10.47 -5.98
CA ASN A 118 -8.96 -11.85 -5.69
C ASN A 118 -9.57 -11.98 -4.29
N GLU A 119 -9.01 -11.30 -3.28
CA GLU A 119 -9.56 -11.27 -1.93
C GLU A 119 -10.97 -10.67 -1.90
N ILE A 120 -11.21 -9.57 -2.62
CA ILE A 120 -12.54 -8.97 -2.78
C ILE A 120 -13.51 -9.97 -3.43
N LYS A 121 -13.09 -10.67 -4.50
CA LYS A 121 -13.91 -11.70 -5.15
C LYS A 121 -14.25 -12.83 -4.19
N SER A 122 -13.27 -13.32 -3.43
CA SER A 122 -13.48 -14.36 -2.42
C SER A 122 -14.46 -13.92 -1.35
N LEU A 123 -14.40 -12.66 -0.91
CA LEU A 123 -15.36 -12.09 0.04
C LEU A 123 -16.77 -12.05 -0.56
N ILE A 124 -16.90 -11.68 -1.83
CA ILE A 124 -18.19 -11.68 -2.54
C ILE A 124 -18.76 -13.10 -2.65
N TYR A 125 -17.93 -14.10 -2.94
CA TYR A 125 -18.39 -15.48 -2.98
C TYR A 125 -18.82 -16.01 -1.61
N ALA A 126 -18.15 -15.60 -0.54
CA ALA A 126 -18.39 -16.09 0.82
C ALA A 126 -19.60 -15.41 1.50
N ILE A 127 -19.76 -14.10 1.33
CA ILE A 127 -20.71 -13.28 2.09
C ILE A 127 -21.78 -12.65 1.17
N GLY A 128 -21.47 -12.50 -0.11
CA GLY A 128 -22.34 -11.85 -1.08
C GLY A 128 -21.81 -10.48 -1.54
N VAL A 129 -22.57 -9.84 -2.43
CA VAL A 129 -22.18 -8.57 -3.06
C VAL A 129 -22.20 -7.45 -2.02
N PRO A 130 -21.18 -6.55 -1.99
CA PRO A 130 -21.19 -5.41 -1.07
C PRO A 130 -22.39 -4.49 -1.36
N VAL A 131 -23.12 -4.14 -0.31
CA VAL A 131 -24.23 -3.17 -0.39
C VAL A 131 -23.70 -1.74 -0.55
N PHE A 132 -22.54 -1.44 0.05
CA PHE A 132 -21.93 -0.13 0.03
C PHE A 132 -20.52 -0.18 -0.57
N PHE A 133 -20.24 0.78 -1.45
CA PHE A 133 -18.90 1.11 -1.91
C PHE A 133 -18.61 2.56 -1.50
N VAL A 134 -17.64 2.74 -0.59
CA VAL A 134 -17.35 4.06 0.01
C VAL A 134 -15.94 4.48 -0.33
N THR A 135 -15.83 5.62 -1.01
CA THR A 135 -14.56 6.33 -1.22
C THR A 135 -14.62 7.65 -0.49
N PHE A 136 -13.65 7.94 0.37
CA PHE A 136 -13.55 9.24 1.01
C PHE A 136 -12.10 9.69 1.12
N ALA A 137 -11.87 10.97 0.82
CA ALA A 137 -10.58 11.63 0.92
C ALA A 137 -10.69 12.75 1.97
N PRO A 138 -10.20 12.54 3.21
CA PRO A 138 -10.25 13.55 4.25
C PRO A 138 -9.53 14.83 3.83
N ALA A 139 -10.20 15.98 3.95
CA ALA A 139 -9.62 17.28 3.61
C ALA A 139 -8.61 17.75 4.69
N ASP A 140 -7.36 17.31 4.54
CA ASP A 140 -6.23 17.55 5.44
C ASP A 140 -6.00 19.03 5.79
N TYR A 141 -5.86 19.92 4.81
CA TYR A 141 -5.54 21.34 5.05
C TYR A 141 -6.68 22.16 5.66
N LYS A 142 -7.88 21.60 5.72
CA LYS A 142 -9.04 22.22 6.39
C LYS A 142 -9.29 21.61 7.76
N ASN A 143 -8.57 20.55 8.14
CA ASN A 143 -8.85 19.79 9.34
C ASN A 143 -7.91 20.18 10.50
N PRO A 144 -8.43 20.69 11.63
CA PRO A 144 -7.64 21.05 12.81
C PRO A 144 -6.75 19.91 13.31
N LEU A 145 -7.25 18.66 13.28
CA LEU A 145 -6.52 17.48 13.74
C LEU A 145 -5.30 17.20 12.86
N CYS A 146 -5.42 17.38 11.54
CA CYS A 146 -4.29 17.21 10.62
C CYS A 146 -3.20 18.25 10.90
N LEU A 147 -3.60 19.51 11.08
CA LEU A 147 -2.66 20.60 11.37
C LEU A 147 -1.95 20.40 12.70
N SER A 148 -2.65 19.92 13.74
CA SER A 148 -2.06 19.52 15.02
C SER A 148 -1.03 18.38 14.84
N TYR A 149 -1.35 17.35 14.05
CA TYR A 149 -0.39 16.30 13.70
C TYR A 149 0.83 16.83 12.93
N CYS A 150 0.66 17.87 12.12
CA CYS A 150 1.76 18.54 11.42
C CYS A 150 2.59 19.48 12.32
N GLY A 151 2.15 19.73 13.56
CA GLY A 151 2.88 20.51 14.55
C GLY A 151 2.46 21.96 14.65
N GLN A 152 1.31 22.30 14.07
CA GLN A 152 0.68 23.58 14.32
C GLN A 152 0.08 23.58 15.73
N ASP A 153 0.20 24.71 16.41
CA ASP A 153 -0.45 24.94 17.69
C ASP A 153 -1.94 25.22 17.44
N ILE A 154 -2.76 24.20 17.63
CA ILE A 154 -4.20 24.23 17.34
C ILE A 154 -4.91 23.68 18.58
N ASP A 155 -5.77 24.50 19.16
CA ASP A 155 -6.66 24.07 20.23
C ASP A 155 -7.76 23.17 19.68
N LEU A 156 -7.59 21.85 19.82
CA LEU A 156 -8.57 20.86 19.38
C LEU A 156 -9.84 20.80 20.23
N MET A 157 -9.86 21.46 21.39
CA MET A 157 -11.02 21.51 22.28
C MET A 157 -11.96 22.67 21.96
N SER A 158 -11.48 23.65 21.19
CA SER A 158 -12.31 24.75 20.67
C SER A 158 -13.30 24.24 19.63
N THR A 159 -14.54 24.74 19.68
CA THR A 159 -15.57 24.50 18.66
C THR A 159 -15.24 25.17 17.34
N THR A 160 -14.47 26.27 17.37
CA THR A 160 -14.02 27.03 16.20
C THR A 160 -12.54 27.38 16.36
N PRO A 161 -11.63 26.40 16.18
CA PRO A 161 -10.20 26.64 16.32
C PRO A 161 -9.73 27.66 15.29
N ALA A 162 -8.93 28.63 15.74
CA ALA A 162 -8.27 29.57 14.84
C ALA A 162 -7.25 28.79 13.98
N LEU A 163 -7.46 28.81 12.67
CA LEU A 163 -6.57 28.14 11.73
C LEU A 163 -5.61 29.15 11.08
N PRO A 164 -4.36 28.75 10.78
CA PRO A 164 -3.45 29.57 10.01
C PRO A 164 -4.01 29.91 8.62
N ASP A 165 -3.39 30.87 7.93
CA ASP A 165 -3.75 31.18 6.55
C ASP A 165 -3.62 29.95 5.63
N ARG A 166 -4.28 29.98 4.47
CA ARG A 166 -4.31 28.85 3.55
C ARG A 166 -2.92 28.37 3.14
N ASN A 167 -1.99 29.28 2.86
CA ASN A 167 -0.66 28.92 2.38
C ASN A 167 0.19 28.36 3.51
N ALA A 168 0.06 28.88 4.74
CA ALA A 168 0.72 28.28 5.91
C ALA A 168 0.25 26.84 6.15
N ARG A 169 -1.05 26.57 6.02
CA ARG A 169 -1.61 25.21 6.17
C ARG A 169 -1.08 24.23 5.12
N LEU A 170 -1.07 24.64 3.85
CA LEU A 170 -0.50 23.84 2.77
C LEU A 170 0.99 23.56 2.98
N ARG A 171 1.76 24.57 3.41
CA ARG A 171 3.18 24.39 3.76
C ARG A 171 3.36 23.41 4.90
N ALA A 172 2.59 23.53 5.98
CA ALA A 172 2.71 22.64 7.15
C ALA A 172 2.48 21.16 6.80
N ILE A 173 1.54 20.88 5.90
CA ILE A 173 1.27 19.52 5.41
C ILE A 173 2.40 19.05 4.50
N ALA A 174 2.82 19.88 3.54
CA ALA A 174 3.89 19.54 2.62
C ALA A 174 5.24 19.29 3.31
N THR A 175 5.53 20.01 4.40
CA THR A 175 6.75 19.83 5.20
C THR A 175 6.65 18.70 6.22
N ASN A 176 5.47 18.15 6.47
CA ASN A 176 5.28 17.03 7.40
C ASN A 176 4.30 15.98 6.84
N PRO A 177 4.70 15.22 5.80
CA PRO A 177 3.86 14.18 5.20
C PRO A 177 3.51 13.06 6.18
N VAL A 178 4.33 12.83 7.21
CA VAL A 178 4.07 11.83 8.25
C VAL A 178 2.90 12.27 9.13
N GLY A 179 2.79 13.55 9.48
CA GLY A 179 1.64 14.13 10.16
C GLY A 179 0.35 13.91 9.39
N ALA A 180 0.38 14.18 8.07
CA ALA A 180 -0.76 13.94 7.18
C ALA A 180 -1.14 12.45 7.09
N ALA A 181 -0.17 11.55 6.99
CA ALA A 181 -0.42 10.10 6.98
C ALA A 181 -1.04 9.61 8.30
N ARG A 182 -0.59 10.14 9.45
CA ARG A 182 -1.18 9.84 10.76
C ARG A 182 -2.62 10.33 10.86
N PHE A 183 -2.90 11.51 10.34
CA PHE A 183 -4.26 12.03 10.24
C PHE A 183 -5.14 11.11 9.41
N PHE A 184 -4.72 10.77 8.19
CA PHE A 184 -5.46 9.88 7.31
C PHE A 184 -5.77 8.54 7.99
N HIS A 185 -4.76 7.89 8.56
CA HIS A 185 -4.93 6.63 9.30
C HIS A 185 -5.93 6.78 10.45
N LYS A 186 -5.84 7.87 11.23
CA LYS A 186 -6.78 8.12 12.33
C LYS A 186 -8.21 8.30 11.84
N VAL A 187 -8.43 8.98 10.72
CA VAL A 187 -9.78 9.15 10.15
C VAL A 187 -10.33 7.82 9.63
N VAL A 188 -9.52 7.01 8.96
CA VAL A 188 -9.91 5.66 8.52
C VAL A 188 -10.28 4.78 9.70
N ASP A 189 -9.47 4.76 10.77
CA ASP A 189 -9.76 4.00 11.98
C ASP A 189 -11.04 4.46 12.67
N LEU A 190 -11.30 5.77 12.71
CA LEU A 190 -12.53 6.31 13.27
C LEU A 190 -13.74 5.95 12.38
N PHE A 191 -13.58 5.97 11.07
CA PHE A 191 -14.64 5.57 10.15
C PHE A 191 -15.00 4.08 10.35
N THR A 192 -14.03 3.19 10.36
CA THR A 192 -14.26 1.75 10.54
C THR A 192 -14.80 1.42 11.94
N SER A 193 -14.24 2.02 12.99
CA SER A 193 -14.62 1.68 14.37
C SER A 193 -15.86 2.42 14.89
N LYS A 194 -16.16 3.63 14.42
CA LYS A 194 -17.25 4.47 14.96
C LYS A 194 -18.43 4.61 14.01
N ILE A 195 -18.17 4.74 12.71
CA ILE A 195 -19.21 4.88 11.68
C ILE A 195 -19.72 3.51 11.24
N LEU A 196 -18.82 2.62 10.80
CA LEU A 196 -19.20 1.25 10.42
C LEU A 196 -19.42 0.34 11.64
N ARG A 197 -18.66 0.59 12.71
CA ARG A 197 -18.66 -0.21 13.95
C ARG A 197 -18.37 -1.69 13.70
N VAL A 198 -17.37 -1.95 12.87
CA VAL A 198 -16.94 -3.31 12.55
C VAL A 198 -16.64 -4.08 13.85
N GLY A 199 -17.20 -5.29 13.97
CA GLY A 199 -16.97 -6.18 15.10
C GLY A 199 -17.59 -5.73 16.42
N GLN A 200 -18.57 -4.81 16.40
CA GLN A 200 -19.36 -4.43 17.57
C GLN A 200 -20.79 -4.97 17.47
N ASP A 201 -21.40 -5.26 18.62
CA ASP A 201 -22.77 -5.81 18.70
C ASP A 201 -23.85 -4.83 18.23
N ARG A 202 -23.53 -3.52 18.24
CA ARG A 202 -24.44 -2.45 17.85
C ARG A 202 -24.23 -2.07 16.38
N PRO A 203 -25.30 -1.85 15.60
CA PRO A 203 -25.17 -1.44 14.21
C PRO A 203 -24.45 -0.10 14.07
N GLY A 204 -23.72 0.04 12.97
CA GLY A 204 -23.14 1.30 12.51
C GLY A 204 -24.18 2.18 11.83
N LEU A 205 -23.71 3.29 11.25
CA LEU A 205 -24.55 4.24 10.51
C LEU A 205 -25.30 3.59 9.34
N PHE A 206 -24.69 2.60 8.71
CA PHE A 206 -25.24 1.89 7.54
C PHE A 206 -25.89 0.54 7.91
N GLY A 207 -26.13 0.29 9.20
CA GLY A 207 -26.63 -1.00 9.71
C GLY A 207 -25.53 -1.90 10.28
N PRO A 208 -25.85 -3.18 10.55
CA PRO A 208 -24.88 -4.18 11.01
C PRO A 208 -23.80 -4.42 9.96
N THR A 209 -22.53 -4.48 10.37
CA THR A 209 -21.41 -4.77 9.46
C THR A 209 -21.01 -6.23 9.60
N GLU A 210 -21.32 -7.05 8.61
CA GLU A 210 -20.91 -8.46 8.55
C GLU A 210 -19.45 -8.61 8.10
N ALA A 211 -19.05 -7.86 7.06
CA ALA A 211 -17.67 -7.78 6.62
C ALA A 211 -17.36 -6.44 5.95
N TYR A 212 -16.06 -6.12 5.87
CA TYR A 212 -15.56 -4.99 5.10
C TYR A 212 -14.21 -5.35 4.47
N TYR A 213 -13.90 -4.71 3.35
CA TYR A 213 -12.59 -4.77 2.73
C TYR A 213 -12.13 -3.35 2.41
N GLY A 214 -10.96 -2.96 2.92
CA GLY A 214 -10.44 -1.60 2.78
C GLY A 214 -9.11 -1.60 2.03
N THR A 215 -8.97 -0.66 1.09
CA THR A 215 -7.71 -0.41 0.38
C THR A 215 -7.38 1.07 0.41
N VAL A 216 -6.10 1.40 0.24
CA VAL A 216 -5.61 2.77 0.07
C VAL A 216 -4.95 2.82 -1.30
N GLU A 217 -5.34 3.80 -2.11
CA GLU A 217 -4.75 4.06 -3.44
C GLU A 217 -3.48 4.90 -3.35
#